data_AF-A0A924TJC4-F1
#
_entry.id   AF-A0A924TJC4-F1
#
_cell.length_a   1.000
_cell.length_b   1.000
_cell.length_c   1.000
_cell.angle_alpha   90.00
_cell.angle_beta   90.00
_cell.angle_gamma   90.00
#
_symmetry.space_group_name_H-M   'P 1'
#
loop_
_entity.id
_entity.type
_entity.pdbx_description
1 polymer ?
#
loop_
_entity_poly.entity_id
_entity_poly.type
_entity_poly.pdbx_seq_one_letter_code
_entity_poly.pdbx_strand_id
1 'polypeptide(L)'
;MRKYLFTFLLGGVIAQPLLAQSPETLRIRQHHQQNSDIIIGEFVQLLSLPNIASNPIGLQKNADFIMGMMAKRGIQNIQLLPTKTIGAAPAVYGEVKVPGAKQTLIFYAHYDGQPVNPAQWAKGIEPFVPTLLSAALDKNGSKIALPTDGQFNPEWRIYGRGASDDKAGVDAILNGYDA
;
A
#
# COMPACT_ATOMS: atom_id res chain seq x y z
N MET A 1 -33.09 -24.60 66.00
CA MET A 1 -32.74 -24.65 64.56
C MET A 1 -31.91 -23.41 64.24
N ARG A 2 -30.59 -23.59 64.02
CA ARG A 2 -29.62 -22.50 63.79
C ARG A 2 -29.66 -22.10 62.32
N LYS A 3 -30.06 -20.86 62.00
CA LYS A 3 -30.06 -20.33 60.62
C LYS A 3 -28.66 -19.82 60.29
N TYR A 4 -28.02 -20.40 59.28
CA TYR A 4 -26.76 -19.91 58.73
C TYR A 4 -27.02 -18.70 57.83
N LEU A 5 -26.32 -17.60 58.10
CA LEU A 5 -26.34 -16.39 57.28
C LEU A 5 -25.30 -16.57 56.16
N PHE A 6 -25.76 -16.82 54.94
CA PHE A 6 -24.90 -16.81 53.76
C PHE A 6 -24.65 -15.37 53.32
N THR A 7 -23.43 -14.86 53.54
CA THR A 7 -22.99 -13.59 52.98
C THR A 7 -22.58 -13.81 51.52
N PHE A 8 -23.38 -13.34 50.58
CA PHE A 8 -22.99 -13.26 49.18
C PHE A 8 -21.97 -12.13 49.00
N LEU A 9 -20.70 -12.49 48.81
CA LEU A 9 -19.67 -11.57 48.33
C LEU A 9 -19.90 -11.35 46.84
N LEU A 10 -20.54 -10.24 46.50
CA LEU A 10 -20.68 -9.77 45.12
C LEU A 10 -19.32 -9.24 44.67
N GLY A 11 -18.50 -10.11 44.07
CA GLY A 11 -17.24 -9.72 43.43
C GLY A 11 -17.55 -8.80 42.24
N GLY A 12 -17.30 -7.51 42.38
CA GLY A 12 -17.38 -6.56 41.28
C GLY A 12 -16.31 -6.88 40.25
N VAL A 13 -16.72 -7.46 39.12
CA VAL A 13 -15.87 -7.53 37.93
C VAL A 13 -15.74 -6.12 37.39
N ILE A 14 -14.63 -5.46 37.72
CA ILE A 14 -14.22 -4.22 37.06
C ILE A 14 -13.84 -4.61 35.63
N ALA A 15 -14.75 -4.41 34.69
CA ALA A 15 -14.46 -4.50 33.27
C ALA A 15 -13.49 -3.37 32.92
N GLN A 16 -12.19 -3.64 32.92
CA GLN A 16 -11.22 -2.72 32.34
C GLN A 16 -11.46 -2.69 30.83
N PRO A 17 -11.67 -1.51 30.22
CA PRO A 17 -11.76 -1.43 28.77
C PRO A 17 -10.38 -1.79 28.23
N LEU A 18 -10.28 -2.95 27.58
CA LEU A 18 -9.16 -3.27 26.71
C LEU A 18 -9.21 -2.27 25.53
N LEU A 19 -8.55 -1.12 25.67
CA LEU A 19 -8.19 -0.31 24.52
C LEU A 19 -7.09 -1.06 23.78
N ALA A 20 -7.50 -2.00 22.92
CA ALA A 20 -6.61 -2.90 22.19
C ALA A 20 -5.69 -2.20 21.17
N GLN A 21 -5.74 -0.87 21.04
CA GLN A 21 -4.97 -0.09 20.08
C GLN A 21 -4.41 1.19 20.71
N SER A 22 -3.15 1.52 20.36
CA SER A 22 -2.51 2.75 20.82
C SER A 22 -3.08 3.99 20.12
N PRO A 23 -3.01 5.18 20.73
CA PRO A 23 -3.41 6.44 20.08
C PRO A 23 -2.72 6.70 18.72
N GLU A 24 -1.47 6.26 18.57
CA GLU A 24 -0.71 6.35 17.31
C GLU A 24 -1.34 5.46 16.23
N THR A 25 -1.68 4.22 16.59
CA THR A 25 -2.33 3.27 15.68
C THR A 25 -3.68 3.80 15.21
N LEU A 26 -4.43 4.45 16.10
CA LEU A 26 -5.71 5.07 15.76
C LEU A 26 -5.54 6.26 14.81
N ARG A 27 -4.53 7.12 15.04
CA ARG A 27 -4.20 8.23 14.13
C ARG A 27 -3.85 7.74 12.72
N ILE A 28 -3.00 6.72 12.61
CA ILE A 28 -2.63 6.11 11.33
C ILE A 28 -3.86 5.56 10.61
N ARG A 29 -4.72 4.81 11.31
CA ARG A 29 -5.96 4.28 10.71
C ARG A 29 -6.90 5.38 10.23
N GLN A 30 -7.04 6.44 11.01
CA GLN A 30 -7.88 7.58 10.64
C GLN A 30 -7.31 8.29 9.41
N HIS A 31 -6.00 8.51 9.34
CA HIS A 31 -5.34 9.06 8.16
C HIS A 31 -5.64 8.20 6.92
N HIS A 32 -5.47 6.88 7.01
CA HIS A 32 -5.77 5.99 5.88
C HIS A 32 -7.24 6.08 5.45
N GLN A 33 -8.19 6.07 6.40
CA GLN A 33 -9.62 6.17 6.08
C GLN A 33 -9.97 7.48 5.38
N GLN A 34 -9.35 8.59 5.80
CA GLN A 34 -9.62 9.92 5.25
C GLN A 34 -8.99 10.14 3.86
N ASN A 35 -7.95 9.38 3.51
CA ASN A 35 -7.18 9.55 2.29
C ASN A 35 -7.25 8.33 1.35
N SER A 36 -8.14 7.36 1.60
CA SER A 36 -8.17 6.08 0.86
C SER A 36 -8.39 6.27 -0.65
N ASP A 37 -9.21 7.25 -1.04
CA ASP A 37 -9.44 7.63 -2.43
C ASP A 37 -8.17 8.16 -3.12
N ILE A 38 -7.41 9.02 -2.43
CA ILE A 38 -6.13 9.56 -2.92
C ILE A 38 -5.09 8.45 -3.03
N ILE A 39 -4.95 7.62 -1.99
CA ILE A 39 -3.99 6.50 -1.92
C ILE A 39 -4.25 5.53 -3.08
N ILE A 40 -5.48 5.02 -3.20
CA ILE A 40 -5.83 4.06 -4.25
C ILE A 40 -5.78 4.72 -5.64
N GLY A 41 -6.13 6.00 -5.75
CA GLY A 41 -6.03 6.76 -6.99
C GLY A 41 -4.58 6.92 -7.48
N GLU A 42 -3.63 7.21 -6.59
CA GLU A 42 -2.21 7.30 -6.91
C GLU A 42 -1.64 5.90 -7.25
N PHE A 43 -2.04 4.86 -6.51
CA PHE A 43 -1.65 3.48 -6.81
C PHE A 43 -2.14 3.02 -8.19
N VAL A 44 -3.38 3.33 -8.56
CA VAL A 44 -3.91 3.01 -9.91
C VAL A 44 -3.15 3.75 -11.00
N GLN A 45 -2.75 5.01 -10.78
CA GLN A 45 -1.90 5.73 -11.72
C GLN A 45 -0.53 5.04 -11.87
N LEU A 46 0.10 4.65 -10.76
CA LEU A 46 1.36 3.91 -10.79
C LEU A 46 1.21 2.58 -11.55
N LEU A 47 0.16 1.81 -11.31
CA LEU A 47 -0.09 0.54 -12.01
C LEU A 47 -0.33 0.71 -13.52
N SER A 48 -0.85 1.87 -13.94
CA SER A 48 -1.08 2.17 -15.35
C SER A 48 0.21 2.40 -16.14
N LEU A 49 1.36 2.55 -15.46
CA LEU A 49 2.67 2.69 -16.09
C LEU A 49 3.29 1.32 -16.41
N PRO A 50 3.55 0.98 -17.68
CA PRO A 50 4.25 -0.25 -18.03
C PRO A 50 5.64 -0.31 -17.41
N ASN A 51 5.95 -1.39 -16.69
CA ASN A 51 7.18 -1.54 -15.92
C ASN A 51 8.00 -2.78 -16.30
N ILE A 52 7.88 -3.26 -17.55
CA ILE A 52 8.60 -4.45 -18.00
C ILE A 52 10.12 -4.20 -17.92
N ALA A 53 10.87 -5.09 -17.27
CA ALA A 53 12.31 -4.91 -17.04
C ALA A 53 13.15 -4.70 -18.32
N SER A 54 12.70 -5.25 -19.46
CA SER A 54 13.33 -5.05 -20.77
C SER A 54 12.92 -3.76 -21.49
N ASN A 55 12.11 -2.90 -20.86
CA ASN A 55 11.65 -1.62 -21.41
C ASN A 55 12.19 -0.43 -20.60
N PRO A 56 13.37 0.11 -20.95
CA PRO A 56 13.99 1.22 -20.22
C PRO A 56 13.13 2.48 -20.15
N ILE A 57 12.38 2.80 -21.21
CA ILE A 57 11.51 3.99 -21.25
C ILE A 57 10.36 3.84 -20.24
N GLY A 58 9.76 2.65 -20.17
CA GLY A 58 8.72 2.34 -19.18
C GLY A 58 9.26 2.43 -17.76
N LEU A 59 10.44 1.86 -17.51
CA LEU A 59 11.09 1.92 -16.20
C LEU A 59 11.43 3.35 -15.78
N GLN A 60 11.94 4.18 -16.70
CA GLN A 60 12.20 5.59 -16.40
C GLN A 60 10.92 6.33 -15.98
N LYS A 61 9.81 6.13 -16.69
CA LYS A 61 8.51 6.74 -16.32
C LYS A 61 8.04 6.31 -14.93
N ASN A 62 8.25 5.05 -14.55
CA ASN A 62 7.93 4.57 -13.20
C ASN A 62 8.83 5.23 -12.16
N ALA A 63 10.14 5.30 -12.42
CA ALA A 63 11.09 5.94 -11.53
C ALA A 63 10.75 7.43 -11.30
N ASP A 64 10.46 8.17 -12.37
CA ASP A 64 10.04 9.57 -12.31
C ASP A 64 8.75 9.76 -11.50
N PHE A 65 7.77 8.87 -11.71
CA PHE A 65 6.50 8.90 -10.96
C PHE A 65 6.74 8.68 -9.47
N ILE A 66 7.55 7.67 -9.10
CA ILE A 66 7.89 7.35 -7.70
C ILE A 66 8.66 8.50 -7.05
N MET A 67 9.63 9.11 -7.75
CA MET A 67 10.31 10.31 -7.27
C MET A 67 9.31 11.45 -7.00
N GLY A 68 8.30 11.61 -7.86
CA GLY A 68 7.19 12.53 -7.65
C GLY A 68 6.36 12.20 -6.39
N MET A 69 6.02 10.92 -6.19
CA MET A 69 5.33 10.46 -4.97
C MET A 69 6.13 10.78 -3.70
N MET A 70 7.45 10.58 -3.74
CA MET A 70 8.35 10.90 -2.63
C MET A 70 8.40 12.42 -2.35
N ALA A 71 8.51 13.23 -3.41
CA ALA A 71 8.58 14.68 -3.29
C ALA A 71 7.30 15.29 -2.70
N LYS A 72 6.12 14.77 -3.10
CA LYS A 72 4.82 15.20 -2.54
C LYS A 72 4.74 15.04 -1.02
N ARG A 73 5.45 14.04 -0.48
CA ARG A 73 5.49 13.71 0.96
C ARG A 73 6.64 14.42 1.69
N GLY A 74 7.39 15.29 1.02
CA GLY A 74 8.49 16.05 1.62
C GLY A 74 9.76 15.25 1.88
N ILE A 75 9.90 14.05 1.30
CA ILE A 75 11.15 13.27 1.37
C ILE A 75 12.28 14.05 0.68
N GLN A 76 13.49 14.00 1.24
CA GLN A 76 14.64 14.80 0.82
C GLN A 76 15.65 13.96 0.02
N ASN A 77 16.61 14.66 -0.62
CA ASN A 77 17.72 14.05 -1.38
C ASN A 77 17.27 13.00 -2.40
N ILE A 78 16.13 13.26 -3.06
CA ILE A 78 15.54 12.35 -4.04
C ILE A 78 16.40 12.35 -5.31
N GLN A 79 16.87 11.18 -5.72
CA GLN A 79 17.74 11.01 -6.88
C GLN A 79 17.67 9.58 -7.43
N LEU A 80 18.09 9.44 -8.69
CA LEU A 80 18.35 8.12 -9.27
C LEU A 80 19.79 7.72 -8.96
N LEU A 81 19.95 6.53 -8.41
CA LEU A 81 21.25 5.91 -8.22
C LEU A 81 21.53 5.00 -9.43
N PRO A 82 22.49 5.37 -10.30
CA PRO A 82 22.81 4.56 -11.46
C PRO A 82 23.51 3.27 -11.03
N THR A 83 23.28 2.22 -11.82
CA THR A 83 23.98 0.94 -11.66
C THR A 83 25.12 0.80 -12.67
N LYS A 84 26.14 0.03 -12.31
CA LYS A 84 27.23 -0.36 -13.24
C LYS A 84 26.79 -1.46 -14.21
N THR A 85 25.68 -2.14 -13.91
CA THR A 85 25.15 -3.23 -14.75
C THR A 85 24.41 -2.64 -15.94
N ILE A 86 24.86 -2.97 -17.16
CA ILE A 86 24.24 -2.51 -18.40
C ILE A 86 22.80 -3.02 -18.47
N GLY A 87 21.86 -2.11 -18.74
CA GLY A 87 20.45 -2.43 -18.93
C GLY A 87 19.64 -2.63 -17.65
N ALA A 88 20.26 -2.54 -16.47
CA ALA A 88 19.51 -2.56 -15.21
C ALA A 88 18.94 -1.17 -14.90
N ALA A 89 17.73 -1.16 -14.34
CA ALA A 89 17.04 0.07 -13.96
C ALA A 89 17.76 0.75 -12.78
N PRO A 90 17.83 2.09 -12.74
CA PRO A 90 18.42 2.80 -11.60
C PRO A 90 17.58 2.60 -10.33
N ALA A 91 18.20 2.63 -9.16
CA ALA A 91 17.42 2.66 -7.92
C ALA A 91 16.88 4.08 -7.69
N VAL A 92 15.61 4.20 -7.31
CA VAL A 92 15.06 5.46 -6.80
C VAL A 92 15.45 5.57 -5.32
N TYR A 93 16.12 6.64 -4.96
CA TYR A 93 16.58 6.89 -3.60
C TYR A 93 16.08 8.23 -3.09
N GLY A 94 15.78 8.28 -1.80
CA GLY A 94 15.54 9.49 -1.03
C GLY A 94 15.64 9.15 0.44
N GLU A 95 15.76 10.18 1.27
CA GLU A 95 15.98 9.98 2.70
C GLU A 95 15.35 11.10 3.54
N VAL A 96 15.16 10.78 4.82
CA VAL A 96 14.72 11.72 5.84
C VAL A 96 15.74 11.67 6.96
N LYS A 97 16.53 12.73 7.10
CA LYS A 97 17.52 12.83 8.17
C LYS A 97 16.86 13.43 9.42
N VAL A 98 16.83 12.64 10.49
CA VAL A 98 16.34 13.10 11.80
C VAL A 98 17.54 13.39 12.71
N PRO A 99 17.77 14.65 13.14
CA PRO A 99 18.88 15.00 14.01
C PRO A 99 18.88 14.17 15.30
N GLY A 100 20.05 13.60 15.65
CA GLY A 100 20.21 12.80 16.86
C GLY A 100 19.58 11.40 16.81
N ALA A 101 19.09 10.95 15.65
CA ALA A 101 18.59 9.58 15.49
C ALA A 101 19.68 8.56 15.80
N LYS A 102 19.34 7.57 16.65
CA LYS A 102 20.26 6.47 17.03
C LYS A 102 20.12 5.23 16.15
N GLN A 103 19.10 5.20 15.31
CA GLN A 103 18.76 4.09 14.43
C GLN A 103 18.36 4.66 13.06
N THR A 104 18.72 3.94 12.01
CA THR A 104 18.32 4.23 10.63
C THR A 104 17.63 3.00 10.07
N LEU A 105 16.45 3.19 9.50
CA LEU A 105 15.70 2.15 8.81
C LEU A 105 15.81 2.38 7.30
N ILE A 106 16.00 1.30 6.55
CA ILE A 106 15.97 1.32 5.08
C ILE A 106 14.80 0.47 4.66
N PHE A 107 13.92 1.05 3.85
CA PHE A 107 12.83 0.34 3.19
C PHE A 107 13.23 0.08 1.75
N TYR A 108 12.93 -1.11 1.26
CA TYR A 108 13.23 -1.54 -0.10
C TYR A 108 11.97 -2.14 -0.73
N ALA A 109 11.72 -1.75 -1.97
CA ALA A 109 10.75 -2.34 -2.87
C ALA A 109 11.30 -2.22 -4.30
N HIS A 110 10.79 -3.03 -5.22
CA HIS A 110 11.15 -2.91 -6.64
C HIS A 110 9.96 -2.41 -7.47
N TYR A 111 10.27 -1.69 -8.54
CA TYR A 111 9.25 -1.08 -9.40
C TYR A 111 9.24 -1.68 -10.81
N ASP A 112 10.23 -2.49 -11.18
CA ASP A 112 10.22 -3.28 -12.41
C ASP A 112 9.32 -4.52 -12.25
N GLY A 113 8.92 -5.08 -13.37
CA GLY A 113 8.07 -6.24 -13.44
C GLY A 113 8.53 -7.18 -14.54
N GLN A 114 8.15 -8.45 -14.39
CA GLN A 114 8.43 -9.49 -15.37
C GLN A 114 7.81 -9.15 -16.75
N PRO A 115 8.14 -9.88 -17.82
CA PRO A 115 7.39 -9.85 -19.09
C PRO A 115 5.98 -10.41 -18.95
N VAL A 116 5.02 -9.83 -19.69
CA VAL A 116 3.59 -10.22 -19.63
C VAL A 116 3.03 -10.50 -21.02
N ASN A 117 2.19 -11.53 -21.14
CA ASN A 117 1.42 -11.80 -22.35
C ASN A 117 -0.05 -11.38 -22.15
N PRO A 118 -0.53 -10.28 -22.77
CA PRO A 118 -1.91 -9.82 -22.62
C PRO A 118 -2.97 -10.86 -23.00
N ALA A 119 -2.66 -11.77 -23.96
CA ALA A 119 -3.62 -12.78 -24.40
C ALA A 119 -3.92 -13.86 -23.34
N GLN A 120 -3.10 -13.97 -22.29
CA GLN A 120 -3.31 -14.89 -21.18
C GLN A 120 -4.04 -14.24 -19.99
N TRP A 121 -4.42 -12.97 -20.11
CA TRP A 121 -5.21 -12.30 -19.09
C TRP A 121 -6.70 -12.61 -19.25
N ALA A 122 -7.43 -12.52 -18.15
CA ALA A 122 -8.87 -12.71 -18.16
C ALA A 122 -9.53 -11.69 -19.10
N LYS A 123 -10.59 -12.14 -19.80
CA LYS A 123 -11.31 -11.32 -20.79
C LYS A 123 -11.72 -9.98 -20.18
N GLY A 124 -11.37 -8.88 -20.85
CA GLY A 124 -11.71 -7.52 -20.42
C GLY A 124 -10.78 -6.93 -19.36
N ILE A 125 -9.68 -7.62 -19.01
CA ILE A 125 -8.62 -7.13 -18.13
C ILE A 125 -7.32 -7.08 -18.94
N GLU A 126 -6.66 -5.93 -18.92
CA GLU A 126 -5.36 -5.74 -19.56
C GLU A 126 -4.27 -5.48 -18.52
N PRO A 127 -3.02 -5.90 -18.75
CA PRO A 127 -1.96 -5.83 -17.75
C PRO A 127 -1.74 -4.42 -17.18
N PHE A 128 -1.75 -3.38 -18.02
CA PHE A 128 -1.46 -2.00 -17.60
C PHE A 128 -2.70 -1.10 -17.64
N VAL A 129 -3.90 -1.69 -17.56
CA VAL A 129 -5.18 -1.00 -17.38
C VAL A 129 -5.80 -1.50 -16.08
N PRO A 130 -5.46 -0.89 -14.93
CA PRO A 130 -5.89 -1.38 -13.63
C PRO A 130 -7.41 -1.43 -13.55
N THR A 131 -7.93 -2.59 -13.18
CA THR A 131 -9.37 -2.85 -13.19
C THR A 131 -9.80 -3.36 -11.81
N LEU A 132 -10.73 -2.66 -11.17
CA LEU A 132 -11.31 -3.05 -9.90
C LEU A 132 -12.43 -4.07 -10.12
N LEU A 133 -12.37 -5.18 -9.38
CA LEU A 133 -13.41 -6.21 -9.35
C LEU A 133 -14.04 -6.30 -7.95
N SER A 134 -15.34 -6.62 -7.91
CA SER A 134 -16.14 -6.79 -6.69
C SER A 134 -15.75 -8.00 -5.83
N ALA A 135 -15.00 -8.95 -6.40
CA ALA A 135 -14.39 -10.10 -5.74
C ALA A 135 -13.20 -10.59 -6.58
N ALA A 136 -12.50 -11.63 -6.13
CA ALA A 136 -11.53 -12.33 -6.98
C ALA A 136 -12.22 -13.00 -8.19
N LEU A 137 -11.49 -13.17 -9.30
CA LEU A 137 -11.99 -13.77 -10.55
C LEU A 137 -12.54 -15.19 -10.33
N ASP A 138 -11.84 -16.00 -9.53
CA ASP A 138 -12.25 -17.36 -9.16
C ASP A 138 -13.48 -17.41 -8.24
N LYS A 139 -13.85 -16.25 -7.67
CA LYS A 139 -15.07 -16.04 -6.90
C LYS A 139 -16.14 -15.27 -7.68
N ASN A 140 -16.09 -15.29 -9.01
CA ASN A 140 -17.03 -14.61 -9.91
C ASN A 140 -17.08 -13.08 -9.73
N GLY A 141 -15.96 -12.45 -9.38
CA GLY A 141 -15.85 -11.00 -9.32
C GLY A 141 -16.18 -10.33 -10.65
N SER A 142 -16.91 -9.22 -10.59
CA SER A 142 -17.31 -8.42 -11.74
C SER A 142 -16.66 -7.04 -11.69
N LYS A 143 -16.38 -6.47 -12.87
CA LYS A 143 -15.80 -5.12 -12.98
C LYS A 143 -16.72 -4.09 -12.34
N ILE A 144 -16.16 -3.25 -11.48
CA ILE A 144 -16.82 -2.12 -10.83
C ILE A 144 -15.99 -0.84 -11.04
N ALA A 145 -16.61 0.31 -10.89
CA ALA A 145 -15.89 1.58 -10.87
C ALA A 145 -15.10 1.74 -9.57
N LEU A 146 -13.98 2.47 -9.60
CA LEU A 146 -13.33 2.90 -8.37
C LEU A 146 -14.31 3.78 -7.58
N PRO A 147 -14.47 3.54 -6.26
CA PRO A 147 -15.30 4.39 -5.43
C PRO A 147 -14.70 5.80 -5.35
N THR A 148 -15.56 6.80 -5.18
CA THR A 148 -15.16 8.21 -4.97
C THR A 148 -15.51 8.72 -3.57
N ASP A 149 -16.05 7.87 -2.72
CA ASP A 149 -16.48 8.17 -1.35
C ASP A 149 -15.47 7.70 -0.28
N GLY A 150 -14.29 7.22 -0.72
CA GLY A 150 -13.24 6.70 0.15
C GLY A 150 -13.55 5.35 0.79
N GLN A 151 -14.70 4.72 0.46
CA GLN A 151 -15.08 3.44 1.06
C GLN A 151 -14.68 2.27 0.17
N PHE A 152 -13.87 1.37 0.73
CA PHE A 152 -13.39 0.19 0.04
C PHE A 152 -13.83 -1.09 0.77
N ASN A 153 -14.28 -2.08 0.00
CA ASN A 153 -14.60 -3.40 0.53
C ASN A 153 -13.35 -4.31 0.48
N PRO A 154 -12.96 -4.96 1.60
CA PRO A 154 -11.82 -5.88 1.63
C PRO A 154 -11.87 -7.06 0.65
N GLU A 155 -13.05 -7.43 0.15
CA GLU A 155 -13.20 -8.48 -0.86
C GLU A 155 -12.87 -7.99 -2.28
N TRP A 156 -12.82 -6.68 -2.51
CA TRP A 156 -12.49 -6.15 -3.82
C TRP A 156 -11.04 -6.43 -4.21
N ARG A 157 -10.78 -6.53 -5.52
CA ARG A 157 -9.46 -6.84 -6.07
C ARG A 157 -9.14 -5.90 -7.21
N ILE A 158 -7.99 -5.23 -7.14
CA ILE A 158 -7.43 -4.48 -8.27
C ILE A 158 -6.57 -5.45 -9.08
N TYR A 159 -6.96 -5.68 -10.33
CA TYR A 159 -6.18 -6.45 -11.28
C TYR A 159 -5.34 -5.48 -12.12
N GLY A 160 -4.03 -5.64 -12.05
CA GLY A 160 -3.04 -4.88 -12.79
C GLY A 160 -1.66 -5.51 -12.64
N ARG A 161 -0.82 -5.42 -13.66
CA ARG A 161 0.54 -5.93 -13.65
C ARG A 161 1.37 -5.17 -12.63
N GLY A 162 1.99 -5.93 -11.74
CA GLY A 162 2.81 -5.41 -10.67
C GLY A 162 2.02 -5.00 -9.43
N ALA A 163 0.70 -5.21 -9.40
CA ALA A 163 -0.15 -4.85 -8.27
C ALA A 163 0.37 -5.45 -6.96
N SER A 164 0.60 -6.76 -6.91
CA SER A 164 1.13 -7.43 -5.72
C SER A 164 2.65 -7.66 -5.74
N ASP A 165 3.33 -7.32 -6.84
CA ASP A 165 4.73 -7.67 -7.09
C ASP A 165 5.40 -6.64 -8.01
N ASP A 166 5.90 -5.51 -7.49
CA ASP A 166 5.85 -5.07 -6.08
C ASP A 166 5.47 -3.58 -5.96
N LYS A 167 4.62 -3.09 -6.88
CA LYS A 167 4.16 -1.70 -6.83
C LYS A 167 3.34 -1.41 -5.58
N ALA A 168 2.65 -2.40 -5.00
CA ALA A 168 2.02 -2.24 -3.69
C ALA A 168 3.04 -2.05 -2.57
N GLY A 169 4.23 -2.68 -2.63
CA GLY A 169 5.30 -2.42 -1.67
C GLY A 169 5.76 -0.97 -1.72
N VAL A 170 5.99 -0.45 -2.93
CA VAL A 170 6.34 0.97 -3.13
C VAL A 170 5.25 1.89 -2.57
N ASP A 171 4.00 1.67 -2.93
CA ASP A 171 2.86 2.48 -2.50
C ASP A 171 2.68 2.43 -0.97
N ALA A 172 2.74 1.24 -0.37
CA ALA A 172 2.58 1.05 1.06
C ALA A 172 3.70 1.72 1.88
N ILE A 173 4.95 1.66 1.42
CA ILE A 173 6.08 2.32 2.10
C ILE A 173 5.85 3.84 2.12
N LEU A 174 5.48 4.43 0.97
CA LEU A 174 5.33 5.88 0.87
C LEU A 174 4.10 6.39 1.63
N ASN A 175 2.96 5.69 1.53
CA ASN A 175 1.76 6.06 2.29
C ASN A 175 1.89 5.76 3.79
N GLY A 176 2.69 4.76 4.17
CA GLY A 176 3.01 4.50 5.58
C GLY A 176 3.91 5.58 6.19
N TYR A 177 4.76 6.24 5.39
CA TYR A 177 5.54 7.39 5.84
C TYR A 177 4.70 8.67 5.98
N ASP A 178 3.66 8.82 5.15
CA ASP A 178 2.80 10.01 5.10
C ASP A 178 1.77 10.09 6.25
N ALA A 179 1.46 8.93 6.86
CA ALA A 179 0.46 8.78 7.93
C ALA A 179 1.01 9.03 9.34
#